data_AF-A0A7S1QSR3-F1
#
_entry.id   AF-A0A7S1QSR3-F1
#
_cell.length_a   1.000
_cell.length_b   1.000
_cell.length_c   1.000
_cell.angle_alpha   90.00
_cell.angle_beta   90.00
_cell.angle_gamma   90.00
#
_symmetry.space_group_name_H-M   'P 1'
#
loop_
_entity.id
_entity.type
_entity.pdbx_description
1 polymer ?
#
loop_
_entity_poly.entity_id
_entity_poly.type
_entity_poly.pdbx_seq_one_letter_code
_entity_poly.pdbx_strand_id
1 'polypeptide(L)'
;GRARAMQLALVFACHAVTSSTLTLLNKRIAVSVSFPWLAVMLQCIGTVVVSFILDIPFRSIKPVRWKHLPGALLISSLFTLSLASSISGLRRVHIPMAVVGKNLTPFLTAMLEALLLRAPLSIWTVLSLVVGTAGGCIYLAGDANASTEGLLFIMLNALCVSATCIS
;
A
#
# COMPACT_ATOMS: atom_id res chain seq x y z
N GLY A 1 13.67 -24.98 -1.78
CA GLY A 1 14.75 -25.09 -2.79
C GLY A 1 15.33 -23.71 -3.06
N ARG A 2 16.66 -23.57 -3.07
CA ARG A 2 17.39 -22.28 -3.19
C ARG A 2 16.88 -21.39 -4.35
N ALA A 3 16.53 -21.97 -5.49
CA ALA A 3 15.99 -21.22 -6.64
C ALA A 3 14.65 -20.50 -6.35
N ARG A 4 13.73 -21.12 -5.63
CA ARG A 4 12.45 -20.48 -5.23
C ARG A 4 12.67 -19.35 -4.24
N ALA A 5 13.61 -19.52 -3.30
CA ALA A 5 13.97 -18.47 -2.34
C ALA A 5 14.55 -17.24 -3.05
N MET A 6 15.41 -17.45 -4.06
CA MET A 6 15.99 -16.36 -4.86
C MET A 6 14.94 -15.63 -5.69
N GLN A 7 13.99 -16.35 -6.31
CA GLN A 7 12.87 -15.74 -7.02
C GLN A 7 11.99 -14.89 -6.11
N LEU A 8 11.65 -15.40 -4.93
CA LEU A 8 10.87 -14.64 -3.94
C LEU A 8 11.62 -13.39 -3.51
N ALA A 9 12.91 -13.50 -3.17
CA ALA A 9 13.73 -12.35 -2.79
C ALA A 9 13.77 -11.27 -3.89
N LEU A 10 13.89 -11.68 -5.16
CA LEU A 10 13.90 -10.75 -6.29
C LEU A 10 12.54 -10.06 -6.47
N VAL A 11 11.43 -10.79 -6.34
CA VAL A 11 10.07 -10.22 -6.38
C VAL A 11 9.88 -9.22 -5.25
N PHE A 12 10.31 -9.54 -4.03
CA PHE A 12 10.26 -8.62 -2.89
C PHE A 12 11.12 -7.37 -3.12
N ALA A 13 12.34 -7.54 -3.64
CA ALA A 13 13.23 -6.42 -3.94
C ALA A 13 12.63 -5.50 -5.02
N CYS A 14 12.13 -6.07 -6.13
CA CYS A 14 11.45 -5.31 -7.17
C CYS A 14 10.25 -4.56 -6.59
N HIS A 15 9.39 -5.25 -5.82
CA HIS A 15 8.22 -4.64 -5.20
C HIS A 15 8.62 -3.49 -4.25
N ALA A 16 9.65 -3.68 -3.42
CA ALA A 16 10.14 -2.66 -2.50
C ALA A 16 10.66 -1.42 -3.23
N VAL A 17 11.43 -1.60 -4.31
CA VAL A 17 11.93 -0.50 -5.14
C VAL A 17 10.78 0.23 -5.81
N THR A 18 9.86 -0.47 -6.47
CA THR A 18 8.72 0.15 -7.14
C THR A 18 7.83 0.89 -6.15
N SER A 19 7.52 0.30 -5.00
CA SER A 19 6.71 0.92 -3.95
C SER A 19 7.37 2.17 -3.36
N SER A 20 8.69 2.14 -3.14
CA SER A 20 9.45 3.28 -2.62
C SER A 20 9.52 4.42 -3.64
N THR A 21 9.83 4.12 -4.89
CA THR A 21 9.85 5.10 -5.99
C THR A 21 8.48 5.75 -6.18
N LEU A 22 7.40 4.95 -6.18
CA LEU A 22 6.03 5.47 -6.29
C LEU A 22 5.69 6.41 -5.13
N THR A 23 6.16 6.13 -3.91
CA THR A 23 5.93 6.99 -2.74
C THR A 23 6.62 8.34 -2.90
N LEU A 24 7.89 8.32 -3.30
CA LEU A 24 8.68 9.54 -3.53
C LEU A 24 8.08 10.36 -4.68
N LEU A 25 7.67 9.70 -5.75
CA LEU A 25 7.01 10.34 -6.89
C LEU A 25 5.68 10.96 -6.47
N ASN A 26 4.84 10.22 -5.74
CA ASN A 26 3.57 10.74 -5.23
C ASN A 26 3.76 11.91 -4.27
N LYS A 27 4.81 11.90 -3.44
CA LYS A 27 5.17 13.05 -2.60
C LYS A 27 5.55 14.26 -3.45
N ARG A 28 6.37 14.07 -4.49
CA ARG A 28 6.75 15.16 -5.41
C ARG A 28 5.52 15.75 -6.09
N ILE A 29 4.65 14.90 -6.65
CA ILE A 29 3.39 15.31 -7.29
C ILE A 29 2.49 16.06 -6.30
N ALA A 30 2.35 15.57 -5.07
CA ALA A 30 1.52 16.20 -4.04
C ALA A 30 1.96 17.63 -3.67
N VAL A 31 3.24 17.95 -3.85
CA VAL A 31 3.81 19.27 -3.55
C VAL A 31 3.92 20.15 -4.79
N SER A 32 4.19 19.57 -5.98
CA SER A 32 4.45 20.33 -7.21
C SER A 32 3.21 20.60 -8.06
N VAL A 33 2.14 19.82 -7.90
CA VAL A 33 0.93 19.91 -8.76
C VAL A 33 -0.26 20.41 -7.94
N SER A 34 -0.96 21.42 -8.45
CA SER A 34 -2.14 22.00 -7.78
C SER A 34 -3.30 20.99 -7.65
N PHE A 35 -3.39 20.04 -8.58
CA PHE A 35 -4.45 19.01 -8.66
C PHE A 35 -3.88 17.58 -8.58
N PRO A 36 -3.51 17.09 -7.38
CA PRO A 36 -2.96 15.74 -7.20
C PRO A 36 -3.89 14.61 -7.67
N TRP A 37 -5.20 14.82 -7.57
CA TRP A 37 -6.23 13.86 -8.01
C TRP A 37 -6.13 13.51 -9.49
N LEU A 38 -5.79 14.50 -10.33
CA LEU A 38 -5.61 14.30 -11.76
C LEU A 38 -4.42 13.38 -12.03
N ALA A 39 -3.34 13.54 -11.28
CA ALA A 39 -2.17 12.67 -11.40
C ALA A 39 -2.50 11.22 -11.03
N VAL A 40 -3.30 10.98 -10.00
CA VAL A 40 -3.80 9.63 -9.66
C VAL A 40 -4.63 9.05 -10.79
N MET A 41 -5.56 9.83 -11.34
CA MET A 41 -6.38 9.39 -12.46
C MET A 41 -5.52 8.99 -13.67
N LEU A 42 -4.50 9.79 -13.99
CA LEU A 42 -3.54 9.47 -15.05
C LEU A 42 -2.70 8.22 -14.75
N GLN A 43 -2.31 7.99 -13.49
CA GLN A 43 -1.64 6.75 -13.08
C GLN A 43 -2.55 5.53 -13.26
N CYS A 44 -3.82 5.63 -12.89
CA CYS A 44 -4.79 4.56 -13.12
C CYS A 44 -5.01 4.27 -14.61
N ILE A 45 -5.19 5.30 -15.44
CA ILE A 45 -5.31 5.17 -16.89
C ILE A 45 -4.04 4.53 -17.48
N GLY A 46 -2.87 5.02 -17.09
CA GLY A 46 -1.59 4.47 -17.54
C GLY A 46 -1.42 3.01 -17.17
N THR A 47 -1.88 2.60 -15.98
CA THR A 47 -1.86 1.20 -15.55
C THR A 47 -2.73 0.34 -16.45
N VAL A 48 -3.95 0.79 -16.77
CA VAL A 48 -4.85 0.08 -17.71
C VAL A 48 -4.22 -0.06 -19.09
N VAL A 49 -3.65 1.02 -19.63
CA VAL A 49 -3.00 1.01 -20.96
C VAL A 49 -1.82 0.05 -20.99
N VAL A 50 -0.94 0.11 -19.99
CA VAL A 50 0.22 -0.80 -19.88
C VAL A 50 -0.24 -2.24 -19.74
N SER A 51 -1.27 -2.52 -18.94
CA SER A 51 -1.85 -3.85 -18.81
C SER A 51 -2.39 -4.37 -20.14
N PHE A 52 -3.07 -3.55 -20.94
CA PHE A 52 -3.53 -3.93 -22.29
C PHE A 52 -2.36 -4.20 -23.24
N ILE A 53 -1.33 -3.35 -23.24
CA ILE A 53 -0.15 -3.55 -24.10
C ILE A 53 0.57 -4.86 -23.74
N LEU A 54 0.72 -5.14 -22.44
CA LEU A 54 1.34 -6.38 -21.97
C LEU A 54 0.47 -7.62 -22.25
N ASP A 55 -0.84 -7.48 -22.37
CA ASP A 55 -1.71 -8.60 -22.72
C ASP A 55 -1.53 -9.08 -24.17
N ILE A 56 -1.09 -8.20 -25.08
CA ILE A 56 -0.85 -8.55 -26.49
C ILE A 56 0.14 -9.73 -26.62
N PRO A 57 1.35 -9.69 -26.02
CA PRO A 57 2.31 -10.80 -26.08
C PRO A 57 2.03 -11.93 -25.08
N PHE A 58 1.44 -11.65 -23.91
CA PHE A 58 1.34 -12.65 -22.82
C PHE A 58 -0.02 -13.35 -22.74
N ARG A 59 -1.08 -12.84 -23.39
CA ARG A 59 -2.46 -13.39 -23.39
C ARG A 59 -2.89 -13.91 -22.01
N SER A 60 -2.67 -13.11 -20.98
CA SER A 60 -2.84 -13.53 -19.58
C SER A 60 -4.15 -13.01 -18.99
N ILE A 61 -4.77 -11.99 -19.60
CA ILE A 61 -5.99 -11.40 -19.09
C ILE A 61 -7.19 -12.31 -19.41
N LYS A 62 -7.81 -12.82 -18.36
CA LYS A 62 -9.06 -13.56 -18.46
C LYS A 62 -10.21 -12.57 -18.78
N PRO A 63 -11.16 -12.94 -19.65
CA PRO A 63 -12.29 -12.07 -19.98
C PRO A 63 -13.11 -11.76 -18.73
N VAL A 64 -13.40 -10.47 -18.52
CA VAL A 64 -14.18 -9.97 -17.39
C VAL A 64 -15.59 -10.55 -17.45
N ARG A 65 -15.98 -11.28 -16.41
CA ARG A 65 -17.36 -11.74 -16.24
C ARG A 65 -18.10 -10.79 -15.31
N TRP A 66 -19.35 -10.47 -15.64
CA TRP A 66 -20.23 -9.63 -14.81
C TRP A 66 -20.32 -10.08 -13.35
N LYS A 67 -20.21 -11.39 -13.09
CA LYS A 67 -20.18 -11.96 -11.73
C LYS A 67 -18.97 -11.53 -10.90
N HIS A 68 -17.87 -11.11 -11.53
CA HIS A 68 -16.62 -10.70 -10.85
C HIS A 68 -16.57 -9.18 -10.67
N LEU A 69 -17.49 -8.44 -11.32
CA LEU A 69 -17.56 -7.00 -11.28
C LEU A 69 -17.69 -6.43 -9.86
N PRO A 70 -18.56 -6.93 -8.96
CA PRO A 70 -18.70 -6.34 -7.62
C PRO A 70 -17.42 -6.51 -6.77
N GLY A 71 -16.75 -7.66 -6.84
CA GLY A 71 -15.47 -7.87 -6.14
C GLY A 71 -14.34 -7.02 -6.70
N ALA A 72 -14.24 -6.92 -8.03
CA ALA A 72 -13.26 -6.07 -8.69
C ALA A 72 -13.49 -4.58 -8.39
N LEU A 73 -14.75 -4.13 -8.34
CA LEU A 73 -15.11 -2.76 -7.97
C LEU A 73 -14.77 -2.45 -6.51
N LEU A 74 -15.03 -3.38 -5.59
CA LEU A 74 -14.66 -3.21 -4.18
C LEU A 74 -13.15 -3.02 -4.04
N ILE A 75 -12.34 -3.93 -4.61
CA ILE A 75 -10.88 -3.86 -4.59
C ILE A 75 -10.38 -2.56 -5.25
N SER A 76 -10.94 -2.19 -6.41
CA SER A 76 -10.56 -0.96 -7.11
C SER A 76 -10.90 0.30 -6.31
N SER A 77 -12.05 0.29 -5.62
CA SER A 77 -12.47 1.40 -4.76
C SER A 77 -11.58 1.55 -3.52
N LEU A 78 -11.23 0.44 -2.85
CA LEU A 78 -10.31 0.42 -1.72
C LEU A 78 -8.91 0.88 -2.12
N PHE A 79 -8.43 0.43 -3.28
CA PHE A 79 -7.15 0.87 -3.83
C PHE A 79 -7.14 2.37 -4.17
N THR A 80 -8.20 2.87 -4.79
CA THR A 80 -8.34 4.31 -5.09
C THR A 80 -8.39 5.14 -3.81
N LEU A 81 -9.12 4.67 -2.80
CA LEU A 81 -9.21 5.34 -1.50
C LEU A 81 -7.86 5.33 -0.75
N SER A 82 -7.11 4.23 -0.87
CA SER A 82 -5.73 4.13 -0.38
C SER A 82 -4.82 5.16 -1.06
N LEU A 83 -4.85 5.27 -2.40
CA LEU A 83 -4.05 6.26 -3.14
C LEU A 83 -4.44 7.70 -2.78
N ALA A 84 -5.74 7.97 -2.69
CA ALA A 84 -6.31 9.25 -2.27
C ALA A 84 -5.84 9.66 -0.87
N SER A 85 -5.96 8.74 0.10
CA SER A 85 -5.54 8.95 1.48
C SER A 85 -4.02 9.12 1.57
N SER A 86 -3.27 8.33 0.80
CA SER A 86 -1.81 8.40 0.74
C SER A 86 -1.33 9.76 0.25
N ILE A 87 -1.89 10.30 -0.83
CA ILE A 87 -1.48 11.61 -1.36
C ILE A 87 -1.94 12.76 -0.46
N SER A 88 -3.12 12.65 0.13
CA SER A 88 -3.62 13.64 1.10
C SER A 88 -2.75 13.68 2.36
N GLY A 89 -2.37 12.52 2.90
CA GLY A 89 -1.44 12.39 4.02
C GLY A 89 -0.03 12.86 3.65
N LEU A 90 0.50 12.45 2.50
CA LEU A 90 1.81 12.89 2.01
C LEU A 90 1.88 14.40 1.79
N ARG A 91 0.78 15.10 1.48
CA ARG A 91 0.81 16.57 1.37
C ARG A 91 1.05 17.25 2.72
N ARG A 92 0.56 16.65 3.82
CA ARG A 92 0.61 17.24 5.17
C ARG A 92 1.73 16.69 6.05
N VAL A 93 2.35 15.57 5.67
CA VAL A 93 3.27 14.82 6.52
C VAL A 93 4.65 14.65 5.90
N HIS A 94 5.70 14.67 6.72
CA HIS A 94 7.06 14.36 6.28
C HIS A 94 7.20 12.89 5.84
N ILE A 95 8.08 12.64 4.86
CA ILE A 95 8.32 11.31 4.27
C ILE A 95 8.55 10.20 5.32
N PRO A 96 9.29 10.42 6.42
CA PRO A 96 9.53 9.37 7.41
C PRO A 96 8.26 8.87 8.10
N MET A 97 7.29 9.74 8.36
CA MET A 97 6.01 9.34 8.95
C MET A 97 5.16 8.49 7.99
N ALA A 98 5.27 8.74 6.68
CA ALA A 98 4.67 7.84 5.68
C ALA A 98 5.34 6.44 5.69
N VAL A 99 6.63 6.35 6.00
CA VAL A 99 7.34 5.07 6.17
C VAL A 99 6.87 4.34 7.43
N VAL A 100 6.68 5.05 8.55
CA VAL A 100 6.11 4.47 9.79
C VAL A 100 4.71 3.90 9.52
N GLY A 101 3.87 4.64 8.81
CA GLY A 101 2.55 4.17 8.40
C GLY A 101 2.55 2.89 7.57
N LYS A 102 3.49 2.79 6.64
CA LYS A 102 3.68 1.58 5.83
C LYS A 102 4.13 0.40 6.67
N ASN A 103 4.97 0.62 7.68
CA ASN A 103 5.37 -0.44 8.62
C ASN A 103 4.22 -0.90 9.51
N LEU A 104 3.19 -0.06 9.71
CA LEU A 104 1.96 -0.43 10.42
C LEU A 104 0.97 -1.24 9.57
N THR A 105 1.08 -1.16 8.25
CA THR A 105 0.19 -1.88 7.33
C THR A 105 0.27 -3.40 7.51
N PRO A 106 1.44 -4.08 7.53
CA PRO A 106 1.51 -5.51 7.78
C PRO A 106 1.02 -5.89 9.20
N PHE A 107 1.15 -4.99 10.17
CA PHE A 107 0.56 -5.19 11.51
C PHE A 107 -0.97 -5.26 11.44
N LEU A 108 -1.59 -4.27 10.79
CA LEU A 108 -3.05 -4.23 10.62
C LEU A 108 -3.56 -5.39 9.76
N THR A 109 -2.82 -5.78 8.71
CA THR A 109 -3.17 -6.94 7.88
C THR A 109 -3.12 -8.22 8.70
N ALA A 110 -2.06 -8.47 9.46
CA ALA A 110 -1.96 -9.65 10.31
C ALA A 110 -3.06 -9.70 11.39
N MET A 111 -3.41 -8.55 11.96
CA MET A 111 -4.51 -8.43 12.93
C MET A 111 -5.87 -8.75 12.28
N LEU A 112 -6.13 -8.21 11.09
CA LEU A 112 -7.36 -8.49 10.34
C LEU A 112 -7.43 -9.95 9.86
N GLU A 113 -6.32 -10.55 9.42
CA GLU A 113 -6.26 -11.98 9.08
C GLU A 113 -6.54 -12.87 10.29
N ALA A 114 -5.97 -12.54 11.45
CA ALA A 114 -6.24 -13.26 12.70
C ALA A 114 -7.72 -13.11 13.13
N LEU A 115 -8.31 -11.93 12.92
CA LEU A 115 -9.70 -11.66 13.31
C LEU A 115 -10.72 -12.30 12.34
N LEU A 116 -10.49 -12.19 11.03
CA LEU A 116 -11.43 -12.61 9.98
C LEU A 116 -11.23 -14.07 9.56
N LEU A 117 -9.98 -14.49 9.34
CA LEU A 117 -9.66 -15.85 8.87
C LEU A 117 -9.29 -16.80 10.01
N ARG A 118 -9.18 -16.31 11.26
CA ARG A 118 -8.74 -17.10 12.43
C ARG A 118 -7.42 -17.85 12.19
N ALA A 119 -6.53 -17.26 11.39
CA ALA A 119 -5.26 -17.87 11.06
C ALA A 119 -4.30 -17.84 12.27
N PRO A 120 -3.58 -18.94 12.57
CA PRO A 120 -2.62 -18.97 13.67
C PRO A 120 -1.40 -18.11 13.33
N LEU A 121 -1.15 -17.06 14.13
CA LEU A 121 0.04 -16.21 13.99
C LEU A 121 1.26 -16.87 14.63
N SER A 122 2.37 -16.94 13.89
CA SER A 122 3.65 -17.42 14.42
C SER A 122 4.24 -16.41 15.41
N ILE A 123 4.88 -16.91 16.48
CA ILE A 123 5.55 -16.08 17.49
C ILE A 123 6.59 -15.14 16.85
N TRP A 124 7.28 -15.58 15.80
CA TRP A 124 8.26 -14.78 15.06
C TRP A 124 7.64 -13.63 14.28
N THR A 125 6.43 -13.83 13.77
CA THR A 125 5.63 -12.80 13.09
C THR A 125 5.19 -11.74 14.10
N VAL A 126 4.72 -12.17 15.27
CA VAL A 126 4.33 -11.28 16.36
C VAL A 126 5.53 -10.45 16.86
N LEU A 127 6.69 -11.08 17.02
CA LEU A 127 7.90 -10.39 17.46
C LEU A 127 8.33 -9.31 16.45
N SER A 128 8.29 -9.62 15.15
CA SER A 128 8.61 -8.67 14.08
C SER A 128 7.61 -7.50 14.04
N LEU A 129 6.33 -7.79 14.28
CA LEU A 129 5.28 -6.78 14.44
C LEU A 129 5.58 -5.84 15.60
N VAL A 130 5.88 -6.38 16.77
CA VAL A 130 6.16 -5.59 17.99
C VAL A 130 7.35 -4.67 17.77
N VAL A 131 8.46 -5.19 17.24
CA VAL A 131 9.64 -4.37 16.93
C VAL A 131 9.32 -3.27 15.92
N GLY A 132 8.55 -3.57 14.87
CA GLY A 132 8.12 -2.59 13.88
C GLY A 132 7.25 -1.47 14.46
N THR A 133 6.26 -1.83 15.30
CA THR A 133 5.39 -0.87 15.97
C THR A 133 6.13 -0.03 17.01
N ALA A 134 7.01 -0.63 17.80
CA ALA A 134 7.81 0.08 18.79
C ALA A 134 8.74 1.10 18.13
N GLY A 135 9.42 0.72 17.05
CA GLY A 135 10.23 1.67 16.25
C GLY A 135 9.40 2.83 15.68
N GLY A 136 8.17 2.54 15.23
CA GLY A 136 7.23 3.56 14.78
C GLY A 136 6.79 4.53 15.88
N CYS A 137 6.45 4.02 17.07
CA CYS A 137 6.07 4.85 18.21
C CYS A 137 7.21 5.72 18.74
N ILE A 138 8.43 5.17 18.80
CA ILE A 138 9.64 5.94 19.19
C ILE A 138 9.89 7.07 18.19
N TYR A 139 9.73 6.80 16.90
CA TYR A 139 9.88 7.82 15.86
C TYR A 139 8.82 8.93 16.00
N LEU A 140 7.56 8.55 16.22
CA LEU A 140 6.46 9.48 16.44
C LEU A 140 6.69 10.37 17.69
N ALA A 141 7.20 9.79 18.77
CA ALA A 141 7.51 10.51 20.01
C ALA A 141 8.66 11.52 19.84
N GLY A 142 9.55 11.30 18.86
CA GLY A 142 10.66 12.20 18.54
C GLY A 142 10.34 13.26 17.47
N ASP A 143 9.22 13.15 16.76
CA ASP A 143 8.85 14.09 15.69
C ASP A 143 8.01 15.26 16.24
N ALA A 144 8.66 16.40 16.44
CA ALA A 144 8.02 17.63 16.90
C ALA A 144 6.98 18.21 15.89
N ASN A 145 6.99 17.75 14.63
CA ASN A 145 6.08 18.19 13.57
C ASN A 145 4.96 17.17 13.28
N ALA A 146 4.69 16.24 14.20
CA ALA A 146 3.63 15.24 14.05
C ALA A 146 2.24 15.90 13.98
N SER A 147 1.74 16.13 12.76
CA SER A 147 0.36 16.58 12.53
C SER A 147 -0.62 15.41 12.75
N THR A 148 -1.58 15.60 13.66
CA THR A 148 -2.62 14.61 14.00
C THR A 148 -3.50 14.23 12.81
N GLU A 149 -3.82 15.20 11.95
CA GLU A 149 -4.58 14.94 10.71
C GLU A 149 -3.81 14.03 9.75
N GLY A 150 -2.51 14.25 9.65
CA GLY A 150 -1.61 13.44 8.84
C GLY A 150 -1.53 11.99 9.29
N LEU A 151 -1.47 11.77 10.61
CA LEU A 151 -1.50 10.44 11.22
C LEU A 151 -2.80 9.70 10.90
N LEU A 152 -3.95 10.39 10.95
CA LEU A 152 -5.25 9.80 10.60
C LEU A 152 -5.30 9.33 9.14
N PHE A 153 -4.82 10.14 8.18
CA PHE A 153 -4.76 9.71 6.78
C PHE A 153 -3.82 8.53 6.55
N ILE A 154 -2.73 8.46 7.32
CA ILE A 154 -1.79 7.33 7.26
C ILE A 154 -2.45 6.05 7.80
N MET A 155 -3.14 6.13 8.94
CA MET A 155 -3.87 5.00 9.53
C MET A 155 -4.99 4.52 8.61
N LEU A 156 -5.76 5.45 8.04
CA LEU A 156 -6.84 5.14 7.11
C LEU A 156 -6.31 4.47 5.83
N ASN A 157 -5.17 4.95 5.32
CA ASN A 157 -4.50 4.31 4.20
C ASN A 157 -4.06 2.88 4.54
N ALA A 158 -3.42 2.68 5.70
CA ALA A 158 -2.97 1.36 6.14
C ALA A 158 -4.16 0.39 6.29
N LEU A 159 -5.28 0.82 6.87
CA LEU A 159 -6.51 0.04 6.95
C LEU A 159 -7.07 -0.34 5.57
N CYS A 160 -7.11 0.60 4.63
CA CYS A 160 -7.60 0.33 3.28
C CYS A 160 -6.71 -0.70 2.56
N VAL A 161 -5.39 -0.55 2.66
CA VAL A 161 -4.44 -1.51 2.07
C VAL A 161 -4.64 -2.90 2.69
N SER A 162 -4.70 -2.99 4.02
CA SER A 162 -4.94 -4.26 4.71
C SER A 162 -6.26 -4.92 4.30
N ALA A 163 -7.34 -4.14 4.17
CA ALA A 163 -8.63 -4.64 3.69
C ALA A 163 -8.55 -5.15 2.25
N THR A 164 -7.77 -4.49 1.40
CA THR A 164 -7.55 -4.90 0.01
C THR A 164 -6.76 -6.21 -0.09
N CYS A 165 -5.85 -6.48 0.86
CA CYS A 165 -5.08 -7.71 0.89
C CYS A 165 -5.89 -8.94 1.32
N ILE A 166 -6.97 -8.74 2.06
CA ILE A 166 -7.79 -9.81 2.67
C ILE A 166 -9.04 -10.13 1.84
N SER A 167 -9.49 -9.18 1.01
CA SER A 167 -10.65 -9.33 0.10
C SER A 167 -10.29 -10.10 -1.16
#